data_AF-A0A7K8DZC0-F1
#
_entry.id   AF-A0A7K8DZC0-F1
#
_cell.length_a   1.000
_cell.length_b   1.000
_cell.length_c   1.000
_cell.angle_alpha   90.00
_cell.angle_beta   90.00
_cell.angle_gamma   90.00
#
_symmetry.space_group_name_H-M   'P 1'
#
loop_
_entity.id
_entity.type
_entity.pdbx_description
1 polymer ?
#
loop_
_entity_poly.entity_id
_entity_poly.type
_entity_poly.pdbx_seq_one_letter_code
_entity_poly.pdbx_strand_id
1 'polypeptide(L)'
;NLSLDAEFLLHGVSELDLVTGGTPSTLLVHGALSFPLCLDRSQRCFLAAARYGRGRVVVATHESQLSSPKLARFLLNAVSWLDAGRKGLVAVDPRLKKLCSLLSQAEVKSQLSQLVGDISVYCCTSYSDGDAERIHAFVAEGGGLLVGGQAWYWASQNCGKAAVAKYPGNRILNRFGLSILGQSGRAAKYAPVGPGEHYHFRRALLLFSTQLQEHQEPTEPLKGWLHPLAQDCAAFLHIPAHDCPAYASLHRILTKVLKRTGIPQVSRHCPVKSNSKEAVLLCMATELSLTMTDSTALVQKSPAGVCAPPVTVEIDGTNPGQTAWRSTGLYLPEGHTAVITCPCLVVGAGLQVQVGCHTDDLSKAKELKRPPVVIRTCDVACQKQSISCLWGGLIYIIVPAKSVLGNVPITVEGAVRAPFFKLG
;
A
#
# COMPACT_ATOMS: atom_id res chain seq x y z
N ASN A 1 -0.18 5.81 27.00
CA ASN A 1 0.78 4.69 26.97
C ASN A 1 0.13 3.59 26.14
N LEU A 2 0.68 3.25 24.97
CA LEU A 2 0.03 2.33 24.02
C LEU A 2 -0.04 0.89 24.55
N SER A 3 0.90 0.47 25.41
CA SER A 3 0.88 -0.86 26.04
C SER A 3 -0.35 -1.03 26.93
N LEU A 4 -0.65 -0.02 27.77
CA LEU A 4 -1.85 -0.01 28.61
C LEU A 4 -3.13 0.00 27.78
N ASP A 5 -3.12 0.66 26.62
CA ASP A 5 -4.26 0.65 25.71
C ASP A 5 -4.49 -0.75 25.11
N ALA A 6 -3.43 -1.44 24.70
CA ALA A 6 -3.51 -2.82 24.23
C ALA A 6 -3.99 -3.78 25.33
N GLU A 7 -3.44 -3.67 26.55
CA GLU A 7 -3.87 -4.45 27.71
C GLU A 7 -5.35 -4.24 28.02
N PHE A 8 -5.84 -2.99 27.97
CA PHE A 8 -7.26 -2.69 28.16
C PHE A 8 -8.13 -3.37 27.10
N LEU A 9 -7.75 -3.24 25.82
CA LEU A 9 -8.50 -3.80 24.70
C LEU A 9 -8.54 -5.34 24.76
N LEU A 10 -7.45 -5.96 25.20
CA LEU A 10 -7.27 -7.41 25.25
C LEU A 10 -7.60 -8.03 26.61
N HIS A 11 -8.07 -7.23 27.57
CA HIS A 11 -8.39 -7.71 28.92
C HIS A 11 -9.43 -8.83 28.90
N GLY A 12 -9.08 -10.00 29.44
CA GLY A 12 -9.95 -11.18 29.46
C GLY A 12 -10.18 -11.82 28.09
N VAL A 13 -9.37 -11.47 27.08
CA VAL A 13 -9.39 -12.10 25.76
C VAL A 13 -8.19 -13.06 25.69
N SER A 14 -8.43 -14.36 25.67
CA SER A 14 -7.38 -15.38 25.53
C SER A 14 -7.08 -15.71 24.06
N GLU A 15 -8.06 -15.54 23.18
CA GLU A 15 -7.98 -15.87 21.77
C GLU A 15 -8.87 -14.93 20.95
N LEU A 16 -8.38 -14.49 19.79
CA LEU A 16 -9.13 -13.72 18.80
C LEU A 16 -9.54 -14.66 17.66
N ASP A 17 -10.77 -15.19 17.73
CA ASP A 17 -11.32 -16.08 16.69
C ASP A 17 -11.87 -15.27 15.51
N LEU A 18 -11.05 -15.14 14.46
CA LEU A 18 -11.41 -14.42 13.24
C LEU A 18 -12.18 -15.29 12.23
N VAL A 19 -12.52 -16.55 12.56
CA VAL A 19 -13.38 -17.43 11.75
C VAL A 19 -14.83 -16.99 11.89
N THR A 20 -15.17 -15.90 11.21
CA THR A 20 -16.46 -15.18 11.34
C THR A 20 -17.33 -15.24 10.08
N GLY A 21 -16.99 -16.15 9.14
CA GLY A 21 -17.72 -16.34 7.87
C GLY A 21 -17.20 -15.51 6.70
N GLY A 22 -16.17 -14.67 6.92
CA GLY A 22 -15.51 -13.87 5.88
C GLY A 22 -13.99 -14.03 5.92
N THR A 23 -13.34 -13.78 4.79
CA THR A 23 -11.87 -13.78 4.68
C THR A 23 -11.34 -12.40 5.06
N PRO A 24 -10.49 -12.27 6.08
CA PRO A 24 -9.96 -10.98 6.47
C PRO A 24 -8.94 -10.43 5.47
N SER A 25 -8.85 -9.12 5.37
CA SER A 25 -7.65 -8.44 4.83
C SER A 25 -6.52 -8.42 5.87
N THR A 26 -5.37 -7.83 5.52
CA THR A 26 -4.31 -7.48 6.48
C THR A 26 -4.24 -5.97 6.71
N LEU A 27 -3.55 -5.53 7.78
CA LEU A 27 -3.36 -4.12 8.12
C LEU A 27 -1.90 -3.70 7.97
N LEU A 28 -1.72 -2.49 7.47
CA LEU A 28 -0.51 -1.70 7.66
C LEU A 28 -0.71 -0.79 8.87
N VAL A 29 0.13 -0.94 9.89
CA VAL A 29 0.10 -0.14 11.12
C VAL A 29 1.30 0.82 11.08
N HIS A 30 1.04 2.09 10.74
CA HIS A 30 2.07 3.05 10.33
C HIS A 30 2.01 4.41 11.04
N GLY A 31 1.02 4.65 11.90
CA GLY A 31 0.93 5.83 12.75
C GLY A 31 1.91 5.80 13.91
N ALA A 32 2.32 6.96 14.42
CA ALA A 32 3.16 6.99 15.63
C ALA A 32 2.40 6.57 16.90
N LEU A 33 1.07 6.72 16.88
CA LEU A 33 0.17 6.39 17.99
C LEU A 33 -0.76 5.22 17.65
N SER A 34 -0.40 4.41 16.66
CA SER A 34 -1.09 3.18 16.27
C SER A 34 -0.32 1.96 16.77
N PHE A 35 -1.03 0.86 17.03
CA PHE A 35 -0.45 -0.37 17.55
C PHE A 35 -1.27 -1.60 17.12
N PRO A 36 -0.60 -2.73 16.85
CA PRO A 36 -1.28 -3.98 16.52
C PRO A 36 -1.90 -4.62 17.77
N LEU A 37 -3.02 -5.31 17.59
CA LEU A 37 -3.70 -6.11 18.63
C LEU A 37 -3.66 -7.61 18.32
N CYS A 38 -3.45 -7.96 17.05
CA CYS A 38 -3.42 -9.32 16.55
C CYS A 38 -2.41 -9.42 15.40
N LEU A 39 -1.42 -10.31 15.53
CA LEU A 39 -0.43 -10.62 14.50
C LEU A 39 -0.38 -12.12 14.25
N ASP A 40 -0.12 -12.54 13.01
CA ASP A 40 0.25 -13.93 12.73
C ASP A 40 1.76 -14.17 12.83
N ARG A 41 2.18 -15.42 12.59
CA ARG A 41 3.60 -15.82 12.61
C ARG A 41 4.46 -15.09 11.56
N SER A 42 3.83 -14.53 10.52
CA SER A 42 4.48 -13.73 9.48
C SER A 42 4.37 -12.23 9.76
N GLN A 43 3.99 -11.84 10.99
CA GLN A 43 3.82 -10.46 11.45
C GLN A 43 2.71 -9.69 10.71
N ARG A 44 1.77 -10.37 10.04
CA ARG A 44 0.64 -9.72 9.38
C ARG A 44 -0.41 -9.36 10.42
N CYS A 45 -0.88 -8.12 10.39
CA CYS A 45 -1.83 -7.60 11.35
C CYS A 45 -3.28 -7.74 10.89
N PHE A 46 -4.19 -8.06 11.81
CA PHE A 46 -5.63 -8.28 11.52
C PHE A 46 -6.56 -7.38 12.35
N LEU A 47 -6.09 -6.94 13.51
CA LEU A 47 -6.79 -6.01 14.39
C LEU A 47 -5.75 -5.01 14.88
N ALA A 48 -6.07 -3.72 14.83
CA ALA A 48 -5.19 -2.65 15.29
C ALA A 48 -6.02 -1.53 15.92
N ALA A 49 -5.34 -0.71 16.71
CA ALA A 49 -5.93 0.48 17.29
C ALA A 49 -4.99 1.68 17.13
N ALA A 50 -5.54 2.88 17.28
CA ALA A 50 -4.78 4.11 17.25
C ALA A 50 -5.41 5.19 18.13
N ARG A 51 -4.58 6.12 18.61
CA ARG A 51 -5.03 7.41 19.14
C ARG A 51 -4.84 8.49 18.09
N TYR A 52 -5.81 9.40 17.99
CA TYR A 52 -5.74 10.54 17.07
C TYR A 52 -6.46 11.75 17.65
N GLY A 53 -5.75 12.89 17.74
CA GLY A 53 -6.26 14.05 18.48
C GLY A 53 -6.60 13.66 19.92
N ARG A 54 -7.84 13.93 20.35
CA ARG A 54 -8.37 13.49 21.65
C ARG A 54 -9.09 12.14 21.58
N GLY A 55 -9.36 11.62 20.38
CA GLY A 55 -10.13 10.40 20.18
C GLY A 55 -9.29 9.17 19.93
N ARG A 56 -10.00 8.10 19.55
CA ARG A 56 -9.50 6.73 19.52
C ARG A 56 -10.12 5.96 18.36
N VAL A 57 -9.38 5.01 17.80
CA VAL A 57 -9.81 4.22 16.63
C VAL A 57 -9.46 2.76 16.86
N VAL A 58 -10.38 1.85 16.54
CA VAL A 58 -10.16 0.40 16.46
C VAL A 58 -10.59 -0.08 15.07
N VAL A 59 -9.74 -0.87 14.42
CA VAL A 59 -9.95 -1.35 13.05
C VAL A 59 -9.95 -2.87 13.02
N ALA A 60 -10.94 -3.42 12.32
CA ALA A 60 -11.10 -4.83 12.00
C ALA A 60 -11.00 -5.06 10.48
N THR A 61 -10.37 -6.16 10.07
CA THR A 61 -10.12 -6.46 8.64
C THR A 61 -11.24 -7.22 7.95
N HIS A 62 -12.40 -7.32 8.60
CA HIS A 62 -13.66 -7.75 8.00
C HIS A 62 -14.84 -7.24 8.86
N GLU A 63 -15.94 -6.82 8.25
CA GLU A 63 -17.11 -6.28 8.96
C GLU A 63 -17.82 -7.35 9.81
N SER A 64 -17.80 -8.61 9.39
CA SER A 64 -18.34 -9.73 10.17
C SER A 64 -17.67 -9.89 11.54
N GLN A 65 -16.41 -9.45 11.68
CA GLN A 65 -15.69 -9.48 12.96
C GLN A 65 -16.34 -8.54 13.98
N LEU A 66 -16.94 -7.42 13.53
CA LEU A 66 -17.62 -6.47 14.40
C LEU A 66 -18.95 -6.97 14.93
N SER A 67 -19.46 -8.10 14.45
CA SER A 67 -20.76 -8.65 14.86
C SER A 67 -20.67 -10.09 15.33
N SER A 68 -19.44 -10.62 15.48
CA SER A 68 -19.22 -12.01 15.86
C SER A 68 -19.31 -12.18 17.38
N PRO A 69 -20.21 -13.04 17.90
CA PRO A 69 -20.24 -13.38 19.32
C PRO A 69 -18.91 -13.94 19.84
N LYS A 70 -18.12 -14.57 18.96
CA LYS A 70 -16.79 -15.10 19.29
C LYS A 70 -15.79 -14.01 19.71
N LEU A 71 -16.05 -12.76 19.30
CA LEU A 71 -15.25 -11.59 19.63
C LEU A 71 -15.97 -10.67 20.64
N ALA A 72 -17.07 -11.12 21.26
CA ALA A 72 -17.91 -10.26 22.09
C ALA A 72 -17.12 -9.54 23.20
N ARG A 73 -16.27 -10.27 23.95
CA ARG A 73 -15.44 -9.66 25.01
C ARG A 73 -14.53 -8.56 24.46
N PHE A 74 -13.84 -8.83 23.34
CA PHE A 74 -12.99 -7.85 22.67
C PHE A 74 -13.77 -6.63 22.20
N LEU A 75 -14.94 -6.82 21.57
CA LEU A 75 -15.78 -5.73 21.07
C LEU A 75 -16.31 -4.85 22.20
N LEU A 76 -16.69 -5.43 23.33
CA LEU A 76 -17.12 -4.67 24.52
C LEU A 76 -15.96 -3.85 25.11
N ASN A 77 -14.76 -4.44 25.20
CA ASN A 77 -13.56 -3.70 25.60
C ASN A 77 -13.25 -2.58 24.62
N ALA A 78 -13.36 -2.83 23.31
CA ALA A 78 -13.14 -1.84 22.27
C ALA A 78 -14.10 -0.65 22.41
N VAL A 79 -15.40 -0.89 22.53
CA VAL A 79 -16.39 0.18 22.69
C VAL A 79 -16.16 0.97 23.98
N SER A 80 -15.86 0.30 25.10
CA SER A 80 -15.52 0.99 26.36
C SER A 80 -14.26 1.85 26.24
N TRP A 81 -13.22 1.32 25.59
CA TRP A 81 -11.99 2.06 25.33
C TRP A 81 -12.24 3.28 24.43
N LEU A 82 -13.04 3.11 23.38
CA LEU A 82 -13.41 4.18 22.43
C LEU A 82 -14.27 5.27 23.07
N ASP A 83 -15.18 4.90 23.97
CA ASP A 83 -16.04 5.85 24.70
C ASP A 83 -15.22 6.74 25.65
N ALA A 84 -14.12 6.21 26.18
CA ALA A 84 -13.21 6.90 27.08
C ALA A 84 -13.88 7.40 28.38
N GLY A 85 -14.94 6.72 28.83
CA GLY A 85 -15.65 7.00 30.08
C GLY A 85 -16.70 8.11 29.96
N ARG A 86 -16.99 8.60 28.75
CA ARG A 86 -18.05 9.60 28.49
C ARG A 86 -19.45 9.03 28.73
N LYS A 87 -19.62 7.71 28.67
CA LYS A 87 -20.90 7.00 28.79
C LYS A 87 -21.95 7.55 27.82
N GLY A 88 -21.49 7.99 26.66
CA GLY A 88 -22.35 8.56 25.62
C GLY A 88 -23.05 7.49 24.80
N LEU A 89 -23.78 7.94 23.78
CA LEU A 89 -24.48 7.05 22.86
C LEU A 89 -23.51 6.42 21.85
N VAL A 90 -23.62 5.12 21.64
CA VAL A 90 -22.92 4.39 20.57
C VAL A 90 -23.80 4.34 19.32
N ALA A 91 -23.45 5.11 18.30
CA ALA A 91 -24.12 5.06 17.00
C ALA A 91 -23.55 3.91 16.15
N VAL A 92 -24.43 3.05 15.65
CA VAL A 92 -24.07 1.87 14.85
C VAL A 92 -24.67 2.01 13.45
N ASP A 93 -23.83 1.91 12.42
CA ASP A 93 -24.28 1.89 11.03
C ASP A 93 -25.32 0.75 10.82
N PRO A 94 -26.44 0.98 10.10
CA PRO A 94 -27.47 -0.04 9.87
C PRO A 94 -26.96 -1.37 9.30
N ARG A 95 -25.86 -1.37 8.54
CA ARG A 95 -25.21 -2.57 7.99
C ARG A 95 -24.61 -3.45 9.09
N LEU A 96 -24.33 -2.88 10.26
CA LEU A 96 -23.81 -3.56 11.45
C LEU A 96 -24.89 -3.82 12.51
N LYS A 97 -26.17 -3.98 12.12
CA LYS A 97 -27.28 -4.17 13.08
C LYS A 97 -27.05 -5.25 14.14
N LYS A 98 -26.30 -6.31 13.81
CA LYS A 98 -25.95 -7.39 14.74
C LYS A 98 -25.01 -6.94 15.86
N LEU A 99 -24.13 -5.97 15.61
CA LEU A 99 -23.31 -5.33 16.65
C LEU A 99 -24.21 -4.60 17.67
N CYS A 100 -25.22 -3.87 17.20
CA CYS A 100 -26.15 -3.18 18.10
C CYS A 100 -26.83 -4.17 19.05
N SER A 101 -27.30 -5.32 18.54
CA SER A 101 -27.87 -6.38 19.38
C SER A 101 -26.89 -6.94 20.41
N LEU A 102 -25.63 -7.14 20.04
CA LEU A 102 -24.57 -7.60 20.94
C LEU A 102 -24.30 -6.57 22.05
N LEU A 103 -24.26 -5.29 21.71
CA LEU A 103 -24.06 -4.19 22.66
C LEU A 103 -25.24 -4.05 23.64
N SER A 104 -26.48 -4.19 23.15
CA SER A 104 -27.68 -4.13 24.00
C SER A 104 -27.72 -5.26 25.03
N GLN A 105 -27.24 -6.47 24.69
CA GLN A 105 -27.13 -7.59 25.65
C GLN A 105 -26.15 -7.32 26.79
N ALA A 106 -25.20 -6.40 26.59
CA ALA A 106 -24.25 -5.95 27.59
C ALA A 106 -24.62 -4.58 28.18
N GLU A 107 -25.88 -4.16 28.04
CA GLU A 107 -26.43 -2.91 28.58
C GLU A 107 -25.72 -1.63 28.09
N VAL A 108 -25.04 -1.69 26.93
CA VAL A 108 -24.40 -0.53 26.30
C VAL A 108 -25.45 0.28 25.53
N LYS A 109 -25.62 1.55 25.89
CA LYS A 109 -26.53 2.50 25.22
C LYS A 109 -26.13 2.68 23.76
N SER A 110 -26.82 1.99 22.86
CA SER A 110 -26.52 1.95 21.43
C SER A 110 -27.79 2.14 20.60
N GLN A 111 -27.63 2.73 19.41
CA GLN A 111 -28.73 2.89 18.45
C GLN A 111 -28.23 2.75 17.02
N LEU A 112 -29.11 2.34 16.11
CA LEU A 112 -28.83 2.37 14.69
C LEU A 112 -28.93 3.80 14.19
N SER A 113 -27.83 4.37 13.70
CA SER A 113 -27.77 5.73 13.19
C SER A 113 -26.51 5.97 12.36
N GLN A 114 -26.55 6.99 11.52
CA GLN A 114 -25.33 7.61 10.99
C GLN A 114 -24.63 8.44 12.06
N LEU A 115 -23.46 9.00 11.73
CA LEU A 115 -22.65 9.85 12.60
C LEU A 115 -23.36 11.21 12.83
N VAL A 116 -24.42 11.28 13.63
CA VAL A 116 -25.24 12.49 13.86
C VAL A 116 -25.60 12.63 15.34
N GLY A 117 -25.60 13.87 15.83
CA GLY A 117 -25.96 14.19 17.22
C GLY A 117 -24.81 14.02 18.20
N ASP A 118 -25.14 14.03 19.49
CA ASP A 118 -24.19 13.84 20.59
C ASP A 118 -23.92 12.35 20.82
N ILE A 119 -22.83 11.85 20.24
CA ILE A 119 -22.43 10.45 20.23
C ILE A 119 -21.01 10.31 20.77
N SER A 120 -20.75 9.25 21.53
CA SER A 120 -19.40 8.96 22.01
C SER A 120 -18.64 8.07 21.05
N VAL A 121 -19.28 7.03 20.53
CA VAL A 121 -18.65 6.05 19.64
C VAL A 121 -19.48 5.91 18.37
N TYR A 122 -18.80 5.87 17.23
CA TYR A 122 -19.39 5.53 15.94
C TYR A 122 -18.82 4.21 15.42
N CYS A 123 -19.71 3.28 15.10
CA CYS A 123 -19.39 1.96 14.59
C CYS A 123 -19.83 1.85 13.13
N CYS A 124 -18.91 1.70 12.18
CA CYS A 124 -19.24 1.70 10.76
C CYS A 124 -18.46 0.67 9.94
N THR A 125 -18.89 0.45 8.69
CA THR A 125 -18.09 -0.33 7.74
C THR A 125 -17.05 0.53 7.04
N SER A 126 -16.01 -0.07 6.45
CA SER A 126 -14.97 0.64 5.69
C SER A 126 -15.27 0.77 4.19
N TYR A 127 -16.52 0.57 3.75
CA TYR A 127 -16.90 0.50 2.33
C TYR A 127 -17.29 1.84 1.70
N SER A 128 -17.36 2.91 2.48
CA SER A 128 -17.69 4.25 1.99
C SER A 128 -16.81 5.28 2.69
N ASP A 129 -16.47 6.34 1.97
CA ASP A 129 -15.73 7.52 2.40
C ASP A 129 -16.60 8.78 2.43
N GLY A 130 -17.93 8.66 2.24
CA GLY A 130 -18.84 9.81 2.15
C GLY A 130 -18.84 10.71 3.41
N ASP A 131 -18.57 10.13 4.58
CA ASP A 131 -18.49 10.86 5.86
C ASP A 131 -17.05 11.10 6.33
N ALA A 132 -16.03 10.98 5.46
CA ALA A 132 -14.62 10.96 5.88
C ALA A 132 -14.22 12.18 6.70
N GLU A 133 -14.50 13.40 6.23
CA GLU A 133 -14.16 14.63 6.96
C GLU A 133 -14.89 14.73 8.30
N ARG A 134 -16.15 14.28 8.35
CA ARG A 134 -16.95 14.27 9.59
C ARG A 134 -16.38 13.28 10.60
N ILE A 135 -15.98 12.09 10.15
CA ILE A 135 -15.31 11.08 10.97
C ILE A 135 -13.96 11.61 11.47
N HIS A 136 -13.19 12.28 10.62
CA HIS A 136 -11.91 12.88 11.01
C HIS A 136 -12.08 13.93 12.11
N ALA A 137 -13.03 14.86 11.95
CA ALA A 137 -13.33 15.88 12.96
C ALA A 137 -13.82 15.24 14.27
N PHE A 138 -14.79 14.31 14.17
CA PHE A 138 -15.34 13.59 15.31
C PHE A 138 -14.25 12.90 16.14
N VAL A 139 -13.36 12.13 15.50
CA VAL A 139 -12.26 11.46 16.20
C VAL A 139 -11.26 12.47 16.74
N ALA A 140 -10.87 13.50 15.97
CA ALA A 140 -9.94 14.52 16.44
C ALA A 140 -10.44 15.21 17.72
N GLU A 141 -11.75 15.46 17.82
CA GLU A 141 -12.38 16.16 18.93
C GLU A 141 -12.58 15.32 20.19
N GLY A 142 -12.46 13.98 20.11
CA GLY A 142 -12.60 13.08 21.25
C GLY A 142 -13.45 11.84 20.99
N GLY A 143 -14.08 11.75 19.82
CA GLY A 143 -14.90 10.62 19.39
C GLY A 143 -14.13 9.31 19.26
N GLY A 144 -14.86 8.20 19.44
CA GLY A 144 -14.34 6.85 19.24
C GLY A 144 -14.84 6.26 17.93
N LEU A 145 -13.95 5.72 17.10
CA LEU A 145 -14.31 5.03 15.85
C LEU A 145 -14.03 3.53 15.96
N LEU A 146 -15.07 2.71 15.77
CA LEU A 146 -14.93 1.28 15.51
C LEU A 146 -15.27 1.02 14.05
N VAL A 147 -14.31 0.55 13.26
CA VAL A 147 -14.52 0.39 11.82
C VAL A 147 -14.04 -0.96 11.33
N GLY A 148 -14.80 -1.57 10.41
CA GLY A 148 -14.53 -2.91 9.92
C GLY A 148 -14.85 -3.10 8.45
N GLY A 149 -14.02 -3.86 7.77
CA GLY A 149 -14.26 -4.29 6.39
C GLY A 149 -13.00 -4.80 5.73
N GLN A 150 -13.11 -5.17 4.46
CA GLN A 150 -12.02 -5.82 3.72
C GLN A 150 -11.76 -5.15 2.38
N ALA A 151 -10.47 -4.96 2.07
CA ALA A 151 -10.03 -4.33 0.84
C ALA A 151 -9.57 -5.36 -0.22
N TRP A 152 -9.37 -6.64 0.15
CA TRP A 152 -8.94 -7.66 -0.81
C TRP A 152 -9.95 -7.88 -1.94
N TYR A 153 -11.25 -7.86 -1.63
CA TYR A 153 -12.29 -8.00 -2.65
C TYR A 153 -12.31 -6.78 -3.56
N TRP A 154 -12.24 -5.58 -2.98
CA TRP A 154 -12.11 -4.34 -3.75
C TRP A 154 -10.90 -4.38 -4.68
N ALA A 155 -9.75 -4.87 -4.20
CA ALA A 155 -8.53 -5.02 -4.98
C ALA A 155 -8.68 -6.03 -6.12
N SER A 156 -9.43 -7.13 -5.90
CA SER A 156 -9.72 -8.10 -6.98
C SER A 156 -10.59 -7.52 -8.09
N GLN A 157 -11.45 -6.54 -7.77
CA GLN A 157 -12.27 -5.82 -8.75
C GLN A 157 -11.54 -4.60 -9.36
N ASN A 158 -10.40 -4.22 -8.79
CA ASN A 158 -9.63 -3.02 -9.17
C ASN A 158 -8.16 -3.37 -9.40
N CYS A 159 -7.90 -4.40 -10.22
CA CYS A 159 -6.55 -4.84 -10.57
C CYS A 159 -5.65 -3.66 -10.99
N GLY A 160 -4.42 -3.63 -10.49
CA GLY A 160 -3.45 -2.56 -10.76
C GLY A 160 -3.66 -1.27 -9.95
N LYS A 161 -4.73 -1.15 -9.16
CA LYS A 161 -4.94 0.00 -8.26
C LYS A 161 -4.45 -0.31 -6.85
N ALA A 162 -3.65 0.59 -6.27
CA ALA A 162 -3.19 0.47 -4.89
C ALA A 162 -4.35 0.68 -3.89
N ALA A 163 -4.77 -0.40 -3.20
CA ALA A 163 -5.86 -0.36 -2.22
C ALA A 163 -5.58 0.63 -1.08
N VAL A 164 -4.35 0.69 -0.59
CA VAL A 164 -3.88 1.68 0.41
C VAL A 164 -4.18 3.14 0.02
N ALA A 165 -4.26 3.45 -1.27
CA ALA A 165 -4.52 4.79 -1.76
C ALA A 165 -5.98 5.02 -2.16
N LYS A 166 -6.62 4.00 -2.74
CA LYS A 166 -7.87 4.14 -3.50
C LYS A 166 -9.08 3.41 -2.89
N TYR A 167 -8.87 2.50 -1.93
CA TYR A 167 -9.98 1.89 -1.21
C TYR A 167 -10.70 2.93 -0.34
N PRO A 168 -12.05 3.05 -0.39
CA PRO A 168 -12.79 4.07 0.34
C PRO A 168 -12.44 4.14 1.83
N GLY A 169 -12.40 2.99 2.53
CA GLY A 169 -12.03 2.95 3.94
C GLY A 169 -10.66 3.53 4.26
N ASN A 170 -9.69 3.45 3.34
CA ASN A 170 -8.37 4.02 3.54
C ASN A 170 -8.34 5.55 3.38
N ARG A 171 -9.33 6.16 2.73
CA ARG A 171 -9.52 7.62 2.75
C ARG A 171 -9.81 8.13 4.17
N ILE A 172 -10.45 7.28 4.99
CA ILE A 172 -10.67 7.54 6.41
C ILE A 172 -9.43 7.15 7.22
N LEU A 173 -9.03 5.89 7.12
CA LEU A 173 -8.08 5.25 8.04
C LEU A 173 -6.64 5.77 7.92
N ASN A 174 -6.20 6.15 6.71
CA ASN A 174 -4.83 6.62 6.52
C ASN A 174 -4.53 7.83 7.40
N ARG A 175 -5.50 8.71 7.68
CA ARG A 175 -5.29 9.88 8.56
C ARG A 175 -4.99 9.47 10.00
N PHE A 176 -5.46 8.30 10.43
CA PHE A 176 -5.25 7.73 11.76
C PHE A 176 -4.01 6.83 11.86
N GLY A 177 -3.23 6.70 10.77
CA GLY A 177 -2.04 5.86 10.74
C GLY A 177 -2.30 4.36 10.61
N LEU A 178 -3.46 4.00 10.05
CA LEU A 178 -3.86 2.61 9.79
C LEU A 178 -4.29 2.49 8.32
N SER A 179 -3.99 1.37 7.68
CA SER A 179 -4.53 1.06 6.35
C SER A 179 -4.95 -0.39 6.24
N ILE A 180 -6.09 -0.65 5.59
CA ILE A 180 -6.51 -2.00 5.19
C ILE A 180 -5.86 -2.32 3.85
N LEU A 181 -5.07 -3.38 3.81
CA LEU A 181 -4.32 -3.81 2.65
C LEU A 181 -5.18 -4.66 1.69
N GLY A 182 -4.82 -4.68 0.41
CA GLY A 182 -5.52 -5.45 -0.63
C GLY A 182 -5.24 -6.96 -0.58
N GLN A 183 -4.36 -7.40 0.31
CA GLN A 183 -4.02 -8.80 0.51
C GLN A 183 -5.00 -9.44 1.47
N SER A 184 -5.48 -10.63 1.12
CA SER A 184 -6.22 -11.48 2.04
C SER A 184 -5.26 -12.21 2.99
N GLY A 185 -5.74 -12.43 4.22
CA GLY A 185 -5.10 -13.34 5.17
C GLY A 185 -5.99 -14.53 5.47
N ARG A 186 -5.54 -15.36 6.41
CA ARG A 186 -6.27 -16.58 6.79
C ARG A 186 -7.31 -16.22 7.85
N ALA A 187 -8.55 -16.67 7.68
CA ALA A 187 -9.50 -16.71 8.79
C ALA A 187 -9.03 -17.81 9.75
N ALA A 188 -8.53 -17.42 10.91
CA ALA A 188 -8.02 -18.33 11.92
C ALA A 188 -8.18 -17.73 13.32
N LYS A 189 -7.84 -18.55 14.31
CA LYS A 189 -7.70 -18.14 15.69
C LYS A 189 -6.29 -17.62 15.92
N TYR A 190 -6.18 -16.48 16.57
CA TYR A 190 -4.92 -15.82 16.84
C TYR A 190 -4.77 -15.51 18.31
N ALA A 191 -3.54 -15.61 18.80
CA ALA A 191 -3.21 -15.10 20.12
C ALA A 191 -3.28 -13.56 20.07
N PRO A 192 -3.85 -12.92 21.11
CA PRO A 192 -3.67 -11.50 21.33
C PRO A 192 -2.20 -11.13 21.37
N VAL A 193 -1.87 -9.92 20.92
CA VAL A 193 -0.53 -9.36 21.07
C VAL A 193 -0.20 -9.26 22.57
N GLY A 194 0.82 -10.00 23.01
CA GLY A 194 1.25 -10.05 24.41
C GLY A 194 2.06 -8.82 24.84
N PRO A 195 2.59 -8.79 26.07
CA PRO A 195 3.54 -7.75 26.47
C PRO A 195 4.83 -7.83 25.64
N GLY A 196 5.48 -6.68 25.42
CA GLY A 196 6.79 -6.60 24.77
C GLY A 196 6.79 -6.02 23.37
N GLU A 197 7.79 -6.43 22.60
CA GLU A 197 8.17 -5.83 21.33
C GLU A 197 7.48 -6.53 20.14
N HIS A 198 6.53 -5.87 19.49
CA HIS A 198 5.83 -6.38 18.30
C HIS A 198 6.14 -5.65 17.00
N TYR A 199 5.93 -6.30 15.86
CA TYR A 199 6.10 -5.66 14.57
C TYR A 199 5.19 -4.43 14.43
N HIS A 200 5.79 -3.31 14.06
CA HIS A 200 5.13 -2.06 13.73
C HIS A 200 5.97 -1.36 12.66
N PHE A 201 5.36 -0.88 11.58
CA PHE A 201 6.09 -0.42 10.40
C PHE A 201 7.20 0.58 10.72
N ARG A 202 6.88 1.66 11.44
CA ARG A 202 7.87 2.70 11.80
C ARG A 202 9.00 2.17 12.67
N ARG A 203 8.72 1.18 13.52
CA ARG A 203 9.71 0.62 14.44
C ARG A 203 10.64 -0.32 13.71
N ALA A 204 10.09 -1.18 12.87
CA ALA A 204 10.86 -2.03 11.96
C ALA A 204 11.76 -1.17 11.05
N LEU A 205 11.23 -0.07 10.50
CA LEU A 205 12.00 0.86 9.69
C LEU A 205 13.15 1.54 10.48
N LEU A 206 12.91 1.92 11.74
CA LEU A 206 13.94 2.49 12.60
C LEU A 206 15.07 1.48 12.86
N LEU A 207 14.73 0.27 13.31
CA LEU A 207 15.72 -0.80 13.54
C LEU A 207 16.47 -1.17 12.25
N PHE A 208 15.76 -1.19 11.13
CA PHE A 208 16.38 -1.40 9.83
C PHE A 208 17.39 -0.32 9.51
N SER A 209 17.02 0.96 9.65
CA SER A 209 17.92 2.08 9.39
C SER A 209 19.15 2.12 10.30
N THR A 210 19.05 1.62 11.53
CA THR A 210 20.20 1.53 12.45
C THR A 210 21.13 0.39 12.06
N GLN A 211 20.59 -0.81 11.77
CA GLN A 211 21.40 -2.00 11.43
C GLN A 211 21.86 -2.05 9.96
N LEU A 212 21.41 -1.12 9.12
CA LEU A 212 21.88 -0.99 7.74
C LEU A 212 23.37 -0.61 7.62
N GLN A 213 23.89 0.12 8.62
CA GLN A 213 25.29 0.58 8.61
C GLN A 213 26.26 -0.51 9.10
N GLU A 214 25.73 -1.55 9.72
CA GLU A 214 26.51 -2.66 10.25
C GLU A 214 26.72 -3.70 9.14
N HIS A 215 27.96 -4.06 8.85
CA HIS A 215 28.31 -5.15 7.92
C HIS A 215 27.97 -6.56 8.46
N GLN A 216 27.18 -6.62 9.54
CA GLN A 216 26.77 -7.85 10.20
C GLN A 216 25.39 -8.32 9.73
N GLU A 217 25.09 -9.59 9.98
CA GLU A 217 23.74 -10.12 9.79
C GLU A 217 22.74 -9.37 10.70
N PRO A 218 21.50 -9.15 10.23
CA PRO A 218 20.47 -8.52 11.05
C PRO A 218 20.14 -9.38 12.26
N THR A 219 20.01 -8.74 13.42
CA THR A 219 19.67 -9.40 14.68
C THR A 219 18.16 -9.46 14.89
N GLU A 220 17.69 -10.31 15.81
CA GLU A 220 16.29 -10.29 16.22
C GLU A 220 15.98 -8.98 16.99
N PRO A 221 14.76 -8.43 16.86
CA PRO A 221 13.63 -8.98 16.09
C PRO A 221 13.63 -8.59 14.60
N LEU A 222 14.58 -7.76 14.14
CA LEU A 222 14.61 -7.25 12.76
C LEU A 222 14.70 -8.40 11.74
N LYS A 223 15.49 -9.43 12.01
CA LYS A 223 15.64 -10.60 11.12
C LYS A 223 14.30 -11.26 10.77
N GLY A 224 13.38 -11.38 11.73
CA GLY A 224 12.02 -11.85 11.51
C GLY A 224 11.08 -10.84 10.83
N TRP A 225 11.50 -9.59 10.69
CA TRP A 225 10.68 -8.47 10.20
C TRP A 225 11.07 -7.96 8.81
N LEU A 226 12.14 -8.44 8.18
CA LEU A 226 12.59 -7.94 6.88
C LEU A 226 11.55 -8.16 5.78
N HIS A 227 10.96 -9.35 5.70
CA HIS A 227 9.92 -9.63 4.71
C HIS A 227 8.66 -8.75 4.86
N PRO A 228 8.00 -8.66 6.03
CA PRO A 228 6.86 -7.76 6.20
C PRO A 228 7.25 -6.30 6.05
N LEU A 229 8.47 -5.89 6.45
CA LEU A 229 8.96 -4.53 6.24
C LEU A 229 9.05 -4.18 4.74
N ALA A 230 9.52 -5.08 3.89
CA ALA A 230 9.53 -4.85 2.45
C ALA A 230 8.10 -4.66 1.89
N GLN A 231 7.16 -5.53 2.28
CA GLN A 231 5.76 -5.45 1.86
C GLN A 231 5.09 -4.14 2.32
N ASP A 232 5.35 -3.75 3.56
CA ASP A 232 4.79 -2.54 4.14
C ASP A 232 5.46 -1.27 3.59
N CYS A 233 6.74 -1.30 3.22
CA CYS A 233 7.39 -0.21 2.48
C CYS A 233 6.69 0.01 1.13
N ALA A 234 6.42 -1.07 0.38
CA ALA A 234 5.70 -0.98 -0.89
C ALA A 234 4.29 -0.40 -0.71
N ALA A 235 3.55 -0.92 0.26
CA ALA A 235 2.22 -0.40 0.58
C ALA A 235 2.26 1.07 1.03
N PHE A 236 3.17 1.43 1.94
CA PHE A 236 3.26 2.76 2.50
C PHE A 236 3.60 3.82 1.45
N LEU A 237 4.52 3.54 0.53
CA LEU A 237 4.92 4.48 -0.52
C LEU A 237 3.80 4.81 -1.51
N HIS A 238 2.78 3.95 -1.62
CA HIS A 238 1.59 4.23 -2.41
C HIS A 238 0.55 5.09 -1.67
N ILE A 239 0.70 5.37 -0.37
CA ILE A 239 -0.18 6.29 0.34
C ILE A 239 0.06 7.71 -0.21
N PRO A 240 -0.99 8.44 -0.65
CA PRO A 240 -0.81 9.79 -1.16
C PRO A 240 -0.19 10.73 -0.12
N ALA A 241 0.95 11.33 -0.46
CA ALA A 241 1.72 12.19 0.45
C ALA A 241 1.52 13.70 0.20
N HIS A 242 0.84 14.10 -0.88
CA HIS A 242 0.79 15.48 -1.38
C HIS A 242 0.25 16.49 -0.35
N ASP A 243 -0.64 16.07 0.56
CA ASP A 243 -1.22 16.93 1.60
C ASP A 243 -0.91 16.44 3.03
N CYS A 244 0.04 15.53 3.20
CA CYS A 244 0.40 14.99 4.52
C CYS A 244 1.91 15.16 4.79
N PRO A 245 2.32 16.22 5.52
CA PRO A 245 3.73 16.47 5.84
C PRO A 245 4.43 15.29 6.52
N ALA A 246 3.69 14.52 7.32
CA ALA A 246 4.22 13.32 7.96
C ALA A 246 4.60 12.22 6.95
N TYR A 247 3.82 12.03 5.87
CA TYR A 247 4.12 11.07 4.80
C TYR A 247 5.19 11.58 3.87
N ALA A 248 5.13 12.87 3.49
CA ALA A 248 6.20 13.50 2.72
C ALA A 248 7.57 13.37 3.43
N SER A 249 7.60 13.56 4.75
CA SER A 249 8.81 13.37 5.57
C SER A 249 9.30 11.93 5.55
N LEU A 250 8.40 10.94 5.71
CA LEU A 250 8.78 9.52 5.65
C LEU A 250 9.28 9.10 4.26
N HIS A 251 8.64 9.54 3.17
CA HIS A 251 9.15 9.34 1.81
C HIS A 251 10.57 9.90 1.65
N ARG A 252 10.81 11.11 2.18
CA ARG A 252 12.14 11.74 2.16
C ARG A 252 13.15 10.96 3.01
N ILE A 253 12.76 10.41 4.16
CA ILE A 253 13.63 9.54 4.98
C ILE A 253 13.98 8.27 4.21
N LEU A 254 13.00 7.57 3.63
CA LEU A 254 13.22 6.36 2.82
C LEU A 254 14.14 6.63 1.63
N THR A 255 13.94 7.78 0.96
CA THR A 255 14.81 8.23 -0.13
C THR A 255 16.25 8.48 0.35
N LYS A 256 16.42 9.13 1.52
CA LYS A 256 17.75 9.37 2.10
C LYS A 256 18.46 8.07 2.49
N VAL A 257 17.72 7.11 3.04
CA VAL A 257 18.25 5.77 3.35
C VAL A 257 18.80 5.12 2.09
N LEU A 258 18.01 5.07 1.01
CA LEU A 258 18.49 4.52 -0.26
C LEU A 258 19.66 5.29 -0.86
N LYS A 259 19.63 6.63 -0.85
CA LYS A 259 20.76 7.44 -1.36
C LYS A 259 22.07 7.15 -0.64
N ARG A 260 21.99 7.00 0.68
CA ARG A 260 23.16 6.73 1.53
C ARG A 260 23.69 5.30 1.34
N THR A 261 22.79 4.31 1.29
CA THR A 261 23.18 2.90 1.22
C THR A 261 23.47 2.43 -0.20
N GLY A 262 22.88 3.07 -1.20
CA GLY A 262 22.89 2.62 -2.59
C GLY A 262 21.85 1.52 -2.86
N ILE A 263 21.60 1.28 -4.15
CA ILE A 263 20.74 0.18 -4.60
C ILE A 263 21.62 -1.08 -4.69
N PRO A 264 21.25 -2.19 -4.01
CA PRO A 264 22.03 -3.41 -4.05
C PRO A 264 22.20 -3.95 -5.48
N GLN A 265 23.41 -4.42 -5.79
CA GLN A 265 23.65 -5.22 -7.00
C GLN A 265 22.98 -6.59 -6.83
N VAL A 266 22.30 -7.06 -7.87
CA VAL A 266 21.68 -8.37 -7.88
C VAL A 266 21.82 -9.00 -9.26
N SER A 267 22.44 -10.17 -9.30
CA SER A 267 22.72 -10.91 -10.53
C SER A 267 22.78 -12.41 -10.25
N ARG A 268 22.95 -13.23 -11.29
CA ARG A 268 23.18 -14.67 -11.13
C ARG A 268 24.42 -14.96 -10.27
N HIS A 269 25.43 -14.09 -10.31
CA HIS A 269 26.68 -14.22 -9.56
C HIS A 269 26.64 -13.54 -8.19
N CYS A 270 25.63 -12.69 -7.94
CA CYS A 270 25.39 -12.03 -6.66
C CYS A 270 23.89 -12.14 -6.31
N PRO A 271 23.41 -13.33 -5.90
CA PRO A 271 22.02 -13.54 -5.60
C PRO A 271 21.62 -12.90 -4.26
N VAL A 272 20.38 -12.42 -4.17
CA VAL A 272 19.81 -11.79 -2.98
C VAL A 272 18.70 -12.66 -2.40
N LYS A 273 18.82 -13.07 -1.13
CA LYS A 273 17.76 -13.82 -0.43
C LYS A 273 16.59 -12.89 -0.11
N SER A 274 15.36 -13.39 -0.19
CA SER A 274 14.16 -12.56 0.05
C SER A 274 14.01 -12.04 1.48
N ASN A 275 14.64 -12.69 2.46
CA ASN A 275 14.69 -12.24 3.85
C ASN A 275 16.06 -11.62 4.20
N SER A 276 16.46 -10.59 3.46
CA SER A 276 17.75 -9.89 3.59
C SER A 276 17.56 -8.38 3.60
N LYS A 277 18.58 -7.63 4.02
CA LYS A 277 18.55 -6.17 4.01
C LYS A 277 18.49 -5.65 2.56
N GLU A 278 19.17 -6.34 1.66
CA GLU A 278 19.26 -6.04 0.24
C GLU A 278 17.90 -6.20 -0.45
N ALA A 279 17.13 -7.22 -0.09
CA ALA A 279 15.77 -7.41 -0.62
C ALA A 279 14.84 -6.23 -0.23
N VAL A 280 14.93 -5.76 1.01
CA VAL A 280 14.17 -4.58 1.47
C VAL A 280 14.58 -3.34 0.68
N LEU A 281 15.88 -3.10 0.48
CA LEU A 281 16.38 -1.96 -0.31
C LEU A 281 15.95 -2.03 -1.78
N LEU A 282 16.01 -3.21 -2.42
CA LEU A 282 15.54 -3.41 -3.79
C LEU A 282 14.04 -3.12 -3.94
N CYS A 283 13.23 -3.57 -2.97
CA CYS A 283 11.81 -3.27 -2.91
C CYS A 283 11.58 -1.76 -2.76
N MET A 284 12.22 -1.12 -1.76
CA MET A 284 12.12 0.32 -1.54
C MET A 284 12.51 1.13 -2.78
N ALA A 285 13.59 0.75 -3.48
CA ALA A 285 14.06 1.44 -4.67
C ALA A 285 13.05 1.34 -5.83
N THR A 286 12.50 0.15 -6.04
CA THR A 286 11.45 -0.08 -7.04
C THR A 286 10.26 0.83 -6.76
N GLU A 287 9.74 0.81 -5.54
CA GLU A 287 8.51 1.52 -5.14
C GLU A 287 8.67 3.05 -5.12
N LEU A 288 9.83 3.54 -4.68
CA LEU A 288 10.15 4.97 -4.79
C LEU A 288 10.24 5.40 -6.26
N SER A 289 10.83 4.58 -7.14
CA SER A 289 10.88 4.90 -8.57
C SER A 289 9.50 4.94 -9.23
N LEU A 290 8.52 4.22 -8.67
CA LEU A 290 7.14 4.23 -9.18
C LEU A 290 6.36 5.48 -8.76
N THR A 291 6.75 6.09 -7.64
CA THR A 291 6.04 7.21 -7.00
C THR A 291 6.70 8.56 -7.27
N MET A 292 7.98 8.58 -7.64
CA MET A 292 8.71 9.76 -8.06
C MET A 292 8.47 10.10 -9.53
N THR A 293 8.45 11.39 -9.84
CA THR A 293 8.43 11.91 -11.22
C THR A 293 9.79 11.76 -11.91
N ASP A 294 10.88 11.71 -11.15
CA ASP A 294 12.24 11.59 -11.65
C ASP A 294 13.04 10.56 -10.81
N SER A 295 13.44 9.46 -11.45
CA SER A 295 14.19 8.38 -10.80
C SER A 295 15.70 8.61 -10.81
N THR A 296 16.21 9.63 -11.52
CA THR A 296 17.65 9.94 -11.51
C THR A 296 18.13 10.22 -10.09
N ALA A 297 17.28 10.81 -9.26
CA ALA A 297 17.55 11.05 -7.85
C ALA A 297 17.87 9.78 -7.05
N LEU A 298 17.48 8.59 -7.51
CA LEU A 298 17.75 7.32 -6.84
C LEU A 298 19.04 6.64 -7.34
N VAL A 299 19.53 7.03 -8.52
CA VAL A 299 20.72 6.44 -9.15
C VAL A 299 21.95 7.27 -8.80
N GLN A 300 23.00 6.64 -8.27
CA GLN A 300 24.23 7.33 -7.84
C GLN A 300 25.16 7.74 -9.00
N LYS A 301 24.84 7.39 -10.25
CA LYS A 301 25.61 7.76 -11.44
C LYS A 301 25.19 9.15 -11.91
N SER A 302 26.16 10.00 -12.28
CA SER A 302 25.84 11.22 -13.05
C SER A 302 25.08 10.81 -14.31
N PRO A 303 23.89 11.36 -14.59
CA PRO A 303 23.24 11.12 -15.86
C PRO A 303 24.15 11.74 -16.92
N ALA A 304 24.87 10.92 -17.67
CA ALA A 304 25.35 11.35 -18.96
C ALA A 304 24.08 11.69 -19.75
N GLY A 305 23.77 12.99 -19.84
CA GLY A 305 22.50 13.44 -20.39
C GLY A 305 22.30 12.83 -21.77
N VAL A 306 21.15 12.22 -21.99
CA VAL A 306 20.76 11.73 -23.31
C VAL A 306 20.52 12.94 -24.19
N CYS A 307 21.57 13.40 -24.88
CA CYS A 307 21.50 14.51 -25.82
C CYS A 307 21.04 14.00 -27.20
N ALA A 308 19.96 13.24 -27.24
CA ALA A 308 19.35 12.75 -28.47
C ALA A 308 18.13 13.62 -28.83
N PRO A 309 17.93 13.97 -30.13
CA PRO A 309 16.74 14.69 -30.55
C PRO A 309 15.48 13.83 -30.34
N PRO A 310 14.30 14.46 -30.17
CA PRO A 310 13.02 13.75 -30.15
C PRO A 310 12.87 12.85 -31.38
N VAL A 311 12.39 11.62 -31.17
CA VAL A 311 12.14 10.66 -32.27
C VAL A 311 10.65 10.39 -32.36
N THR A 312 10.06 10.66 -33.53
CA THR A 312 8.69 10.25 -33.86
C THR A 312 8.70 8.88 -34.51
N VAL A 313 7.87 7.98 -34.01
CA VAL A 313 7.70 6.61 -34.51
C VAL A 313 6.23 6.40 -34.84
N GLU A 314 5.97 5.83 -36.02
CA GLU A 314 4.63 5.39 -36.41
C GLU A 314 4.32 4.05 -35.74
N ILE A 315 3.28 4.03 -34.91
CA ILE A 315 2.84 2.85 -34.18
C ILE A 315 1.49 2.39 -34.74
N ASP A 316 1.42 1.16 -35.22
CA ASP A 316 0.15 0.54 -35.60
C ASP A 316 -0.69 0.25 -34.36
N GLY A 317 -1.64 1.13 -34.10
CA GLY A 317 -2.66 1.04 -33.06
C GLY A 317 -3.86 0.17 -33.45
N THR A 318 -3.87 -0.45 -34.63
CA THR A 318 -4.88 -1.45 -35.00
C THR A 318 -4.49 -2.79 -34.41
N ASN A 319 -5.42 -3.42 -33.69
CA ASN A 319 -5.18 -4.68 -33.01
C ASN A 319 -6.48 -5.49 -32.86
N PRO A 320 -6.90 -6.27 -33.88
CA PRO A 320 -8.15 -7.03 -33.83
C PRO A 320 -8.11 -8.19 -32.82
N GLY A 321 -6.92 -8.63 -32.42
CA GLY A 321 -6.70 -9.74 -31.51
C GLY A 321 -6.68 -9.33 -30.03
N GLN A 322 -5.94 -10.11 -29.24
CA GLN A 322 -5.64 -9.81 -27.84
C GLN A 322 -4.64 -8.67 -27.72
N THR A 323 -4.49 -8.10 -26.52
CA THR A 323 -3.51 -7.05 -26.22
C THR A 323 -2.14 -7.36 -26.82
N ALA A 324 -1.56 -6.38 -27.52
CA ALA A 324 -0.32 -6.57 -28.26
C ALA A 324 0.71 -5.48 -27.93
N TRP A 325 1.99 -5.84 -28.01
CA TRP A 325 3.09 -4.90 -27.79
C TRP A 325 3.64 -4.43 -29.13
N ARG A 326 3.80 -3.12 -29.28
CA ARG A 326 4.46 -2.48 -30.43
C ARG A 326 5.78 -1.90 -29.96
N SER A 327 6.88 -2.38 -30.53
CA SER A 327 8.21 -1.83 -30.24
C SER A 327 8.33 -0.45 -30.88
N THR A 328 8.87 0.51 -30.14
CA THR A 328 9.24 1.82 -30.70
C THR A 328 10.61 1.80 -31.37
N GLY A 329 11.40 0.75 -31.17
CA GLY A 329 12.82 0.74 -31.55
C GLY A 329 13.68 1.70 -30.71
N LEU A 330 13.16 2.20 -29.59
CA LEU A 330 13.86 3.10 -28.68
C LEU A 330 14.16 2.42 -27.35
N TYR A 331 15.24 2.87 -26.71
CA TYR A 331 15.72 2.42 -25.42
C TYR A 331 15.82 3.62 -24.47
N LEU A 332 15.23 3.49 -23.27
CA LEU A 332 15.38 4.44 -22.18
C LEU A 332 16.57 4.01 -21.32
N PRO A 333 17.63 4.83 -21.20
CA PRO A 333 18.74 4.51 -20.31
C PRO A 333 18.35 4.40 -18.84
N GLU A 334 19.14 3.66 -18.07
CA GLU A 334 18.98 3.45 -16.63
C GLU A 334 18.76 4.79 -15.90
N GLY A 335 17.72 4.87 -15.06
CA GLY A 335 17.39 6.02 -14.23
C GLY A 335 16.84 7.25 -14.98
N HIS A 336 16.78 7.24 -16.32
CA HIS A 336 16.35 8.39 -17.10
C HIS A 336 14.82 8.50 -17.19
N THR A 337 14.35 9.70 -17.54
CA THR A 337 12.95 10.00 -17.81
C THR A 337 12.75 10.23 -19.31
N ALA A 338 11.79 9.53 -19.90
CA ALA A 338 11.31 9.83 -21.24
C ALA A 338 10.06 10.70 -21.18
N VAL A 339 9.92 11.61 -22.15
CA VAL A 339 8.67 12.34 -22.37
C VAL A 339 8.00 11.78 -23.62
N ILE A 340 6.82 11.24 -23.45
CA ILE A 340 6.02 10.63 -24.51
C ILE A 340 4.94 11.62 -24.92
N THR A 341 4.97 12.03 -26.18
CA THR A 341 3.95 12.89 -26.79
C THR A 341 3.10 12.08 -27.75
N CYS A 342 1.81 12.03 -27.47
CA CYS A 342 0.79 11.27 -28.17
C CYS A 342 -0.28 12.20 -28.76
N PRO A 343 -0.89 11.86 -29.91
CA PRO A 343 -2.04 12.58 -30.45
C PRO A 343 -3.23 12.56 -29.49
N CYS A 344 -4.14 13.54 -29.59
CA CYS A 344 -5.35 13.56 -28.74
C CYS A 344 -6.19 12.28 -28.87
N LEU A 345 -6.23 11.68 -30.07
CA LEU A 345 -7.08 10.53 -30.38
C LEU A 345 -6.78 9.30 -29.53
N VAL A 346 -5.56 9.15 -29.01
CA VAL A 346 -5.17 7.98 -28.20
C VAL A 346 -5.27 8.21 -26.70
N VAL A 347 -5.51 9.46 -26.27
CA VAL A 347 -5.64 9.80 -24.86
C VAL A 347 -6.91 9.15 -24.31
N GLY A 348 -6.76 8.28 -23.31
CA GLY A 348 -7.89 7.53 -22.74
C GLY A 348 -8.39 6.38 -23.63
N ALA A 349 -7.76 6.09 -24.77
CA ALA A 349 -8.12 4.98 -25.66
C ALA A 349 -7.65 3.59 -25.15
N GLY A 350 -7.12 3.53 -23.92
CA GLY A 350 -6.63 2.28 -23.30
C GLY A 350 -5.21 1.87 -23.69
N LEU A 351 -4.47 2.72 -24.41
CA LEU A 351 -3.05 2.49 -24.69
C LEU A 351 -2.22 2.66 -23.42
N GLN A 352 -1.14 1.90 -23.31
CA GLN A 352 -0.15 2.05 -22.25
C GLN A 352 1.26 2.17 -22.83
N VAL A 353 2.12 2.92 -22.15
CA VAL A 353 3.56 2.91 -22.40
C VAL A 353 4.20 1.97 -21.41
N GLN A 354 5.07 1.08 -21.89
CA GLN A 354 5.90 0.24 -21.03
C GLN A 354 7.38 0.41 -21.35
N VAL A 355 8.20 0.62 -20.32
CA VAL A 355 9.66 0.49 -20.39
C VAL A 355 10.07 -0.85 -19.79
N GLY A 356 10.89 -1.60 -20.53
CA GLY A 356 11.38 -2.92 -20.16
C GLY A 356 10.60 -4.05 -20.86
N CYS A 357 11.31 -5.10 -21.28
CA CYS A 357 10.76 -6.21 -22.08
C CYS A 357 10.14 -7.36 -21.28
N HIS A 358 10.04 -7.23 -19.95
CA HIS A 358 9.59 -8.29 -19.05
C HIS A 358 8.09 -8.16 -18.73
N THR A 359 7.49 -9.24 -18.24
CA THR A 359 6.10 -9.25 -17.76
C THR A 359 5.96 -9.90 -16.39
N ASP A 360 7.05 -10.43 -15.84
CA ASP A 360 7.10 -11.18 -14.60
C ASP A 360 7.48 -10.31 -13.39
N ASP A 361 6.95 -10.70 -12.23
CA ASP A 361 7.26 -10.13 -10.92
C ASP A 361 7.90 -11.21 -10.03
N LEU A 362 9.19 -11.05 -9.74
CA LEU A 362 9.94 -11.99 -8.92
C LEU A 362 9.89 -11.69 -7.42
N SER A 363 9.09 -10.72 -6.96
CA SER A 363 9.04 -10.29 -5.54
C SER A 363 8.67 -11.41 -4.56
N LYS A 364 8.10 -12.52 -5.06
CA LYS A 364 7.75 -13.73 -4.27
C LYS A 364 8.82 -14.82 -4.30
N ALA A 365 9.90 -14.67 -5.07
CA ALA A 365 10.97 -15.65 -5.13
C ALA A 365 11.71 -15.73 -3.79
N LYS A 366 12.18 -16.93 -3.41
CA LYS A 366 13.01 -17.12 -2.20
C LYS A 366 14.40 -16.49 -2.35
N GLU A 367 14.86 -16.40 -3.59
CA GLU A 367 16.16 -15.86 -3.97
C GLU A 367 16.01 -15.11 -5.31
N LEU A 368 16.56 -13.91 -5.38
CA LEU A 368 16.56 -13.03 -6.54
C LEU A 368 17.91 -13.12 -7.24
N LYS A 369 17.90 -13.37 -8.56
CA LYS A 369 19.09 -13.40 -9.42
C LYS A 369 19.13 -12.23 -10.43
N ARG A 370 18.18 -11.32 -10.30
CA ARG A 370 18.06 -10.03 -10.98
C ARG A 370 17.11 -9.16 -10.14
N PRO A 371 17.00 -7.85 -10.40
CA PRO A 371 16.01 -7.03 -9.69
C PRO A 371 14.61 -7.59 -9.91
N PRO A 372 13.71 -7.53 -8.91
CA PRO A 372 12.47 -8.30 -8.92
C PRO A 372 11.49 -7.87 -10.01
N VAL A 373 11.31 -6.56 -10.15
CA VAL A 373 10.48 -5.93 -11.18
C VAL A 373 11.35 -4.93 -11.94
N VAL A 374 11.55 -5.18 -13.23
CA VAL A 374 12.43 -4.38 -14.11
C VAL A 374 11.64 -3.64 -15.20
N ILE A 375 10.39 -3.32 -14.90
CA ILE A 375 9.49 -2.65 -15.83
C ILE A 375 8.87 -1.40 -15.20
N ARG A 376 8.48 -0.46 -16.06
CA ARG A 376 7.60 0.65 -15.71
C ARG A 376 6.49 0.72 -16.74
N THR A 377 5.25 0.76 -16.27
CA THR A 377 4.07 0.91 -17.15
C THR A 377 3.23 2.09 -16.70
N CYS A 378 2.71 2.87 -17.64
CA CYS A 378 1.69 3.90 -17.37
C CYS A 378 0.66 3.98 -18.51
N ASP A 379 -0.58 4.28 -18.15
CA ASP A 379 -1.64 4.54 -19.12
C ASP A 379 -1.36 5.84 -19.88
N VAL A 380 -1.74 5.91 -21.16
CA VAL A 380 -1.72 7.15 -21.94
C VAL A 380 -2.90 8.03 -21.52
N ALA A 381 -2.71 8.77 -20.43
CA ALA A 381 -3.76 9.55 -19.77
C ALA A 381 -3.82 11.02 -20.23
N CYS A 382 -2.76 11.52 -20.88
CA CYS A 382 -2.71 12.86 -21.45
C CYS A 382 -1.79 12.88 -22.69
N GLN A 383 -1.86 13.96 -23.48
CA GLN A 383 -1.07 14.08 -24.71
C GLN A 383 0.44 14.09 -24.47
N LYS A 384 0.91 14.65 -23.35
CA LYS A 384 2.32 14.74 -23.00
C LYS A 384 2.53 14.18 -21.60
N GLN A 385 3.16 13.02 -21.50
CA GLN A 385 3.37 12.33 -20.23
C GLN A 385 4.83 11.94 -20.03
N SER A 386 5.30 12.03 -18.79
CA SER A 386 6.65 11.61 -18.41
C SER A 386 6.63 10.19 -17.84
N ILE A 387 7.60 9.37 -18.24
CA ILE A 387 7.81 8.02 -17.72
C ILE A 387 9.27 7.85 -17.32
N SER A 388 9.50 7.61 -16.04
CA SER A 388 10.82 7.34 -15.47
C SER A 388 10.96 5.86 -15.12
N CYS A 389 12.09 5.24 -15.47
CA CYS A 389 12.35 3.84 -15.18
C CYS A 389 13.70 3.68 -14.49
N LEU A 390 13.70 3.06 -13.30
CA LEU A 390 14.93 2.86 -12.53
C LEU A 390 15.98 2.06 -13.29
N TRP A 391 15.56 0.97 -13.94
CA TRP A 391 16.45 0.01 -14.60
C TRP A 391 16.69 0.31 -16.08
N GLY A 392 15.93 1.24 -16.66
CA GLY A 392 15.90 1.46 -18.11
C GLY A 392 15.27 0.28 -18.87
N GLY A 393 15.30 0.35 -20.20
CA GLY A 393 14.77 -0.71 -21.05
C GLY A 393 14.24 -0.24 -22.39
N LEU A 394 13.86 -1.21 -23.22
CA LEU A 394 13.14 -0.94 -24.47
C LEU A 394 11.78 -0.29 -24.18
N ILE A 395 11.39 0.67 -25.01
CA ILE A 395 10.10 1.36 -24.90
C ILE A 395 9.10 0.68 -25.85
N TYR A 396 7.98 0.23 -25.29
CA TYR A 396 6.87 -0.40 -25.97
C TYR A 396 5.59 0.42 -25.81
N ILE A 397 4.75 0.37 -26.84
CA ILE A 397 3.35 0.82 -26.76
C ILE A 397 2.49 -0.44 -26.69
N ILE A 398 1.76 -0.60 -25.59
CA ILE A 398 0.80 -1.67 -25.40
C ILE A 398 -0.52 -1.20 -25.98
N VAL A 399 -0.96 -1.89 -27.03
CA VAL A 399 -2.22 -1.63 -27.73
C VAL A 399 -3.28 -2.58 -27.19
N PRO A 400 -4.44 -2.07 -26.72
CA PRO A 400 -5.49 -2.91 -26.15
C PRO A 400 -6.08 -3.84 -27.21
N ALA A 401 -6.74 -4.91 -26.74
CA ALA A 401 -7.49 -5.80 -27.60
C ALA A 401 -8.58 -5.05 -28.38
N LYS A 402 -8.82 -5.45 -29.62
CA LYS A 402 -9.85 -4.89 -30.53
C LYS A 402 -9.69 -3.39 -30.85
N SER A 403 -8.49 -2.85 -30.72
CA SER A 403 -8.20 -1.45 -31.06
C SER A 403 -8.30 -1.22 -32.58
N VAL A 404 -8.83 -0.06 -32.99
CA VAL A 404 -9.04 0.33 -34.41
C VAL A 404 -8.45 1.71 -34.72
N LEU A 405 -7.41 2.11 -33.99
CA LEU A 405 -6.87 3.47 -34.02
C LEU A 405 -6.04 3.79 -35.27
N GLY A 406 -5.70 2.80 -36.09
CA GLY A 406 -4.82 3.00 -37.25
C GLY A 406 -3.38 3.29 -36.85
N ASN A 407 -2.61 3.90 -37.75
CA ASN A 407 -1.25 4.35 -37.47
C ASN A 407 -1.29 5.62 -36.61
N VAL A 408 -0.53 5.61 -35.52
CA VAL A 408 -0.46 6.70 -34.55
C VAL A 408 0.99 7.19 -34.46
N PRO A 409 1.27 8.46 -34.79
CA PRO A 409 2.60 9.04 -34.59
C PRO A 409 2.83 9.29 -33.11
N ILE A 410 3.83 8.64 -32.52
CA ILE A 410 4.23 8.86 -31.11
C ILE A 410 5.63 9.42 -31.07
N THR A 411 5.80 10.56 -30.40
CA THR A 411 7.10 11.22 -30.25
C THR A 411 7.69 10.95 -28.87
N VAL A 412 8.95 10.55 -28.83
CA VAL A 412 9.66 10.20 -27.61
C VAL A 412 10.90 11.08 -27.46
N GLU A 413 10.99 11.80 -26.33
CA GLU A 413 12.14 12.60 -25.91
C GLU A 413 12.87 11.89 -24.77
N GLY A 414 14.19 12.03 -24.67
CA GLY A 414 15.00 11.42 -23.59
C GLY A 414 15.35 9.94 -23.77
N ALA A 415 15.13 9.38 -24.96
CA ALA A 415 15.46 8.00 -25.32
C ALA A 415 16.49 7.94 -26.46
N VAL A 416 17.17 6.79 -26.60
CA VAL A 416 18.13 6.53 -27.68
C VAL A 416 17.61 5.45 -28.62
N ARG A 417 18.13 5.38 -29.85
CA ARG A 417 17.80 4.27 -30.77
C ARG A 417 18.36 2.96 -30.22
N ALA A 418 17.51 1.95 -30.13
CA ALA A 418 17.91 0.59 -29.82
C ALA A 418 18.44 -0.10 -31.08
N PRO A 419 19.49 -0.94 -30.98
CA PRO A 419 19.84 -1.86 -32.06
C PRO A 419 18.63 -2.74 -32.39
N PHE A 420 18.28 -2.87 -33.66
CA PHE A 420 17.22 -3.77 -34.11
C PHE A 420 17.67 -4.56 -35.34
N PHE A 421 17.23 -5.82 -35.39
CA PHE A 421 17.44 -6.67 -36.55
C PHE A 421 16.23 -6.54 -37.48
N LYS A 422 16.48 -6.24 -38.76
CA LYS A 422 15.48 -6.30 -39.82
C LYS A 422 15.84 -7.48 -40.71
N LEU A 423 14.99 -8.50 -40.74
CA LEU A 423 15.13 -9.60 -41.69
C LEU A 423 14.93 -9.04 -43.10
N GLY A 424 15.89 -9.31 -43.98
CA GLY A 424 15.98 -8.77 -45.35
C GLY A 424 14.94 -9.32 -46.29
#